data_AF-A0A1G1YHU8-F1
#
_entry.id   AF-A0A1G1YHU8-F1
#
_cell.length_a   1.000
_cell.length_b   1.000
_cell.length_c   1.000
_cell.angle_alpha   90.00
_cell.angle_beta   90.00
_cell.angle_gamma   90.00
#
_symmetry.space_group_name_H-M   'P 1'
#
loop_
_entity.id
_entity.type
_entity.pdbx_description
1 polymer ?
#
loop_
_entity_poly.entity_id
_entity_poly.type
_entity_poly.pdbx_seq_one_letter_code
_entity_poly.pdbx_strand_id
1 'polypeptide(L)'
;MSVVLKNDNIKNINKYLTANMKHRGKPHFGLTGSMAESEIFGEVIRPVEFENWREGHNYMTRNEALRLVQESQPGNPSDPEPRFANDLQATIVERVYPNDYNRVRFFTAVGSPLDYLHHIDAFFEIDDGDFTYTITIDLKTHPVEKPATLKTDILLIYPTEGLDPNIDKEDYQSLIARTAQEIIEIFQEKQVRKSGYSKKAR
;
A
#
# COMPACT_ATOMS: atom_id res chain seq x y z
N MET A 1 31.10 -8.18 -0.81
CA MET A 1 30.71 -8.09 0.62
C MET A 1 29.22 -8.37 0.71
N SER A 2 28.85 -9.55 1.19
CA SER A 2 27.46 -9.98 1.34
C SER A 2 26.86 -9.30 2.57
N VAL A 3 25.84 -8.47 2.37
CA VAL A 3 25.11 -7.82 3.46
C VAL A 3 24.06 -8.82 3.96
N VAL A 4 24.36 -9.43 5.11
CA VAL A 4 23.42 -10.25 5.87
C VAL A 4 22.43 -9.30 6.54
N LEU A 5 21.21 -9.20 6.01
CA LEU A 5 20.10 -8.50 6.66
C LEU A 5 19.70 -9.31 7.92
N LYS A 6 19.83 -8.70 9.09
CA LYS A 6 19.65 -9.34 10.39
C LYS A 6 18.17 -9.60 10.71
N ASN A 7 17.89 -10.83 11.10
CA ASN A 7 16.62 -11.43 11.54
C ASN A 7 16.01 -10.86 12.84
N ASP A 8 16.36 -9.65 13.26
CA ASP A 8 16.00 -9.15 14.61
C ASP A 8 14.58 -8.57 14.67
N ASN A 9 13.95 -8.21 13.55
CA ASN A 9 12.57 -7.73 13.49
C ASN A 9 11.51 -8.83 13.67
N ILE A 10 11.86 -10.12 13.46
CA ILE A 10 10.90 -11.23 13.42
C ILE A 10 10.47 -11.69 14.82
N LYS A 11 11.38 -11.63 15.82
CA LYS A 11 11.06 -12.07 17.20
C LYS A 11 10.05 -11.17 17.90
N ASN A 12 9.95 -9.91 17.48
CA ASN A 12 8.98 -8.97 18.04
C ASN A 12 7.56 -9.23 17.50
N ILE A 13 7.42 -9.60 16.21
CA ILE A 13 6.12 -9.83 15.55
C ILE A 13 5.31 -10.92 16.27
N ASN A 14 5.93 -12.07 16.59
CA ASN A 14 5.23 -13.17 17.24
C ASN A 14 4.85 -12.91 18.70
N LYS A 15 5.57 -12.02 19.39
CA LYS A 15 5.31 -11.67 20.80
C LYS A 15 4.12 -10.71 20.93
N TYR A 16 3.95 -9.79 19.97
CA TYR A 16 2.81 -8.86 19.98
C TYR A 16 1.50 -9.54 19.58
N LEU A 17 1.55 -10.47 18.60
CA LEU A 17 0.37 -11.22 18.16
C LEU A 17 -0.22 -12.14 19.25
N THR A 18 0.61 -12.69 20.15
CA THR A 18 0.13 -13.57 21.23
C THR A 18 -0.30 -12.83 22.50
N ALA A 19 0.15 -11.58 22.71
CA ALA A 19 -0.17 -10.81 23.91
C ALA A 19 -1.56 -10.14 23.84
N ASN A 20 -1.99 -9.69 22.66
CA ASN A 20 -3.22 -8.89 22.51
C ASN A 20 -4.49 -9.70 22.21
N MET A 21 -4.40 -11.02 21.98
CA MET A 21 -5.57 -11.88 21.68
C MET A 21 -6.42 -12.27 22.91
N LYS A 22 -6.07 -11.85 24.13
CA LYS A 22 -6.77 -12.34 25.35
C LYS A 22 -8.02 -11.56 25.75
N HIS A 23 -8.29 -10.37 25.20
CA HIS A 23 -9.38 -9.52 25.69
C HIS A 23 -10.13 -8.74 24.60
N ARG A 24 -10.83 -9.39 23.66
CA ARG A 24 -11.89 -8.69 22.89
C ARG A 24 -13.11 -9.59 22.71
N GLY A 25 -14.24 -9.12 23.23
CA GLY A 25 -15.55 -9.76 23.14
C GLY A 25 -16.37 -9.25 21.97
N LYS A 26 -17.20 -10.15 21.45
CA LYS A 26 -18.19 -10.07 20.36
C LYS A 26 -17.65 -10.30 18.93
N PRO A 27 -18.29 -11.21 18.16
CA PRO A 27 -17.92 -11.47 16.78
C PRO A 27 -18.41 -10.32 15.89
N HIS A 28 -17.49 -9.53 15.35
CA HIS A 28 -17.77 -8.77 14.14
C HIS A 28 -17.74 -9.76 12.96
N PHE A 29 -18.77 -9.72 12.10
CA PHE A 29 -18.81 -10.50 10.86
C PHE A 29 -17.49 -10.28 10.13
N GLY A 30 -16.69 -11.34 9.93
CA GLY A 30 -15.36 -11.24 9.34
C GLY A 30 -15.45 -10.59 7.97
N LEU A 31 -14.69 -9.50 7.79
CA LEU A 31 -14.55 -8.85 6.48
C LEU A 31 -13.99 -9.86 5.48
N THR A 32 -14.65 -10.02 4.34
CA THR A 32 -14.02 -10.69 3.20
C THR A 32 -12.85 -9.84 2.70
N GLY A 33 -11.83 -10.44 2.08
CA GLY A 33 -10.63 -9.72 1.62
C GLY A 33 -10.95 -8.47 0.80
N SER A 34 -11.85 -8.63 -0.18
CA SER A 34 -12.29 -7.52 -1.04
C SER A 34 -13.06 -6.42 -0.30
N MET A 35 -13.85 -6.77 0.73
CA MET A 35 -14.53 -5.75 1.54
C MET A 35 -13.54 -4.95 2.38
N ALA A 36 -12.51 -5.60 2.93
CA ALA A 36 -11.47 -4.91 3.68
C ALA A 36 -10.67 -3.98 2.76
N GLU A 37 -10.29 -4.44 1.56
CA GLU A 37 -9.60 -3.62 0.56
C GLU A 37 -10.39 -2.36 0.21
N SER A 38 -11.68 -2.49 -0.13
CA SER A 38 -12.54 -1.35 -0.46
C SER A 38 -12.75 -0.39 0.73
N GLU A 39 -12.85 -0.90 1.96
CA GLU A 39 -12.98 -0.04 3.15
C GLU A 39 -11.70 0.77 3.43
N ILE A 40 -10.53 0.14 3.24
CA ILE A 40 -9.24 0.70 3.62
C ILE A 40 -8.68 1.62 2.53
N PHE A 41 -8.83 1.22 1.26
CA PHE A 41 -8.26 1.93 0.12
C PHE A 41 -9.29 2.63 -0.76
N GLY A 42 -10.58 2.32 -0.62
CA GLY A 42 -11.60 2.75 -1.58
C GLY A 42 -11.52 1.96 -2.88
N GLU A 43 -12.43 2.22 -3.82
CA GLU A 43 -12.48 1.58 -5.13
C GLU A 43 -12.24 2.59 -6.25
N VAL A 44 -11.69 2.10 -7.36
CA VAL A 44 -11.60 2.89 -8.59
C VAL A 44 -12.99 3.19 -9.16
N ILE A 45 -13.13 4.35 -9.82
CA ILE A 45 -14.25 4.60 -10.72
C ILE A 45 -14.08 3.66 -11.93
N ARG A 46 -15.15 3.05 -12.42
CA ARG A 46 -15.09 2.15 -13.58
C ARG A 46 -15.40 2.90 -14.87
N PRO A 47 -14.40 3.35 -15.65
CA PRO A 47 -14.63 3.92 -16.97
C PRO A 47 -15.00 2.83 -17.99
N VAL A 48 -15.43 3.24 -19.18
CA VAL A 48 -15.85 2.32 -20.26
C VAL A 48 -14.73 1.36 -20.66
N GLU A 49 -13.49 1.82 -20.59
CA GLU A 49 -12.27 1.04 -20.86
C GLU A 49 -12.11 -0.16 -19.92
N PHE A 50 -12.57 -0.05 -18.66
CA PHE A 50 -12.57 -1.18 -17.72
C PHE A 50 -13.57 -2.25 -18.12
N GLU A 51 -14.78 -1.85 -18.47
CA GLU A 51 -15.83 -2.80 -18.87
C GLU A 51 -15.46 -3.50 -20.18
N ASN A 52 -14.90 -2.75 -21.14
CA ASN A 52 -14.36 -3.33 -22.37
C ASN A 52 -13.23 -4.35 -22.10
N TRP A 53 -12.33 -4.06 -21.15
CA TRP A 53 -11.30 -5.02 -20.74
C TRP A 53 -11.92 -6.29 -20.13
N ARG A 54 -12.91 -6.11 -19.24
CA ARG A 54 -13.57 -7.19 -18.52
C ARG A 54 -14.34 -8.13 -19.45
N GLU A 55 -14.99 -7.58 -20.47
CA GLU A 55 -15.71 -8.33 -21.50
C GLU A 55 -14.77 -8.99 -22.53
N GLY A 56 -13.67 -8.32 -22.86
CA GLY A 56 -12.74 -8.76 -23.91
C GLY A 56 -11.68 -9.76 -23.47
N HIS A 57 -11.50 -10.00 -22.16
CA HIS A 57 -10.46 -10.87 -21.58
C HIS A 57 -9.03 -10.56 -22.07
N ASN A 58 -8.74 -9.32 -22.48
CA ASN A 58 -7.43 -8.96 -22.99
C ASN A 58 -6.43 -8.82 -21.83
N TYR A 59 -5.27 -9.45 -21.94
CA TYR A 59 -4.18 -9.20 -21.00
C TYR A 59 -3.73 -7.74 -21.10
N MET A 60 -3.59 -7.09 -19.95
CA MET A 60 -3.08 -5.72 -19.84
C MET A 60 -1.73 -5.74 -19.14
N THR A 61 -0.72 -5.11 -19.74
CA THR A 61 0.59 -4.99 -19.11
C THR A 61 0.49 -4.14 -17.85
N ARG A 62 1.43 -4.32 -16.92
CA ARG A 62 1.45 -3.56 -15.66
C ARG A 62 1.45 -2.04 -15.87
N ASN A 63 2.17 -1.56 -16.87
CA ASN A 63 2.27 -0.13 -17.16
C ASN A 63 0.97 0.45 -17.73
N GLU A 64 0.27 -0.31 -18.57
CA GLU A 64 -1.06 0.07 -19.08
C GLU A 64 -2.08 0.09 -17.93
N ALA A 65 -2.07 -0.94 -17.08
CA ALA A 65 -2.95 -1.02 -15.93
C ALA A 65 -2.71 0.09 -14.91
N LEU A 66 -1.45 0.48 -14.67
CA LEU A 66 -1.11 1.63 -13.82
C LEU A 66 -1.70 2.93 -14.36
N ARG A 67 -1.52 3.23 -15.65
CA ARG A 67 -2.06 4.45 -16.27
C ARG A 67 -3.57 4.52 -16.17
N LEU A 68 -4.22 3.40 -16.46
CA LEU A 68 -5.67 3.29 -16.39
C LEU A 68 -6.18 3.53 -14.95
N VAL A 69 -5.49 3.00 -13.94
CA VAL A 69 -5.82 3.27 -12.53
C VAL A 69 -5.66 4.75 -12.19
N GLN A 70 -4.58 5.40 -12.66
CA GLN A 70 -4.36 6.84 -12.40
C GLN A 70 -5.48 7.72 -12.97
N GLU A 71 -6.03 7.35 -14.11
CA GLU A 71 -7.16 8.05 -14.76
C GLU A 71 -8.52 7.76 -14.10
N SER A 72 -8.58 6.73 -13.24
CA SER A 72 -9.82 6.17 -12.69
C SER A 72 -9.97 6.38 -11.19
N GLN A 73 -9.27 7.37 -10.63
CA GLN A 73 -9.31 7.61 -9.18
C GLN A 73 -10.63 8.27 -8.76
N PRO A 74 -11.19 7.88 -7.59
CA PRO A 74 -12.46 8.42 -7.09
C PRO A 74 -12.37 9.89 -6.63
N GLY A 75 -11.17 10.41 -6.39
CA GLY A 75 -10.93 11.75 -5.89
C GLY A 75 -9.49 12.21 -6.11
N ASN A 76 -9.04 13.16 -5.30
CA ASN A 76 -7.68 13.69 -5.38
C ASN A 76 -6.66 12.70 -4.78
N PRO A 77 -5.69 12.19 -5.55
CA PRO A 77 -4.68 11.26 -5.03
C PRO A 77 -3.79 11.85 -3.92
N SER A 78 -3.62 13.17 -3.87
CA SER A 78 -2.85 13.85 -2.81
C SER A 78 -3.67 14.13 -1.54
N ASP A 79 -4.96 13.82 -1.55
CA ASP A 79 -5.87 13.92 -0.42
C ASP A 79 -6.96 12.82 -0.54
N PRO A 80 -6.57 11.55 -0.41
CA PRO A 80 -7.49 10.44 -0.64
C PRO A 80 -8.58 10.41 0.43
N GLU A 81 -9.82 10.09 0.06
CA GLU A 81 -10.96 10.13 0.98
C GLU A 81 -10.97 9.02 2.06
N PRO A 82 -10.58 7.76 1.76
CA PRO A 82 -10.59 6.71 2.78
C PRO A 82 -9.62 7.06 3.92
N ARG A 83 -10.12 7.04 5.15
CA ARG A 83 -9.38 7.53 6.32
C ARG A 83 -8.01 6.87 6.47
N PHE A 84 -7.91 5.56 6.26
CA PHE A 84 -6.63 4.86 6.33
C PHE A 84 -5.65 5.34 5.25
N ALA A 85 -6.10 5.43 4.01
CA ALA A 85 -5.28 5.97 2.93
C ALA A 85 -4.84 7.42 3.19
N ASN A 86 -5.74 8.25 3.73
CA ASN A 86 -5.48 9.64 4.10
C ASN A 86 -4.43 9.75 5.21
N ASP A 87 -4.68 9.09 6.34
CA ASP A 87 -3.78 9.10 7.50
C ASP A 87 -2.39 8.55 7.13
N LEU A 88 -2.34 7.53 6.26
CA LEU A 88 -1.08 6.98 5.74
C LEU A 88 -0.35 7.97 4.83
N GLN A 89 -1.06 8.58 3.87
CA GLN A 89 -0.50 9.58 2.97
C GLN A 89 0.04 10.79 3.76
N ALA A 90 -0.75 11.32 4.69
CA ALA A 90 -0.37 12.46 5.53
C ALA A 90 0.89 12.14 6.35
N THR A 91 0.95 10.96 6.96
CA THR A 91 2.12 10.51 7.72
C THR A 91 3.39 10.44 6.87
N ILE A 92 3.28 10.05 5.59
CA ILE A 92 4.42 10.03 4.66
C ILE A 92 4.82 11.45 4.28
N VAL A 93 3.85 12.32 3.93
CA VAL A 93 4.10 13.72 3.59
C VAL A 93 4.82 14.44 4.72
N GLU A 94 4.31 14.34 5.94
CA GLU A 94 4.89 15.01 7.12
C GLU A 94 6.36 14.64 7.34
N ARG A 95 6.75 13.42 6.97
CA ARG A 95 8.13 12.91 7.15
C ARG A 95 9.04 13.24 5.98
N VAL A 96 8.54 13.28 4.76
CA VAL A 96 9.36 13.42 3.54
C VAL A 96 9.27 14.81 2.92
N TYR A 97 8.07 15.39 2.84
CA TYR A 97 7.77 16.66 2.18
C TYR A 97 6.76 17.50 2.98
N PRO A 98 7.06 17.93 4.22
CA PRO A 98 6.09 18.57 5.12
C PRO A 98 5.45 19.88 4.59
N ASN A 99 5.99 20.43 3.51
CA ASN A 99 5.50 21.67 2.90
C ASN A 99 4.90 21.46 1.48
N ASP A 100 4.81 20.22 1.01
CA ASP A 100 4.37 19.91 -0.35
C ASP A 100 3.63 18.56 -0.42
N TYR A 101 2.33 18.60 -0.07
CA TYR A 101 1.44 17.44 -0.06
C TYR A 101 1.22 16.84 -1.45
N ASN A 102 1.47 17.61 -2.52
CA ASN A 102 1.26 17.14 -3.89
C ASN A 102 2.35 16.16 -4.35
N ARG A 103 3.47 16.08 -3.64
CA ARG A 103 4.58 15.15 -3.95
C ARG A 103 4.28 13.71 -3.58
N VAL A 104 3.29 13.46 -2.74
CA VAL A 104 2.89 12.10 -2.34
C VAL A 104 1.45 11.88 -2.76
N ARG A 105 1.24 10.93 -3.67
CA ARG A 105 -0.07 10.59 -4.22
C ARG A 105 -0.39 9.15 -3.92
N PHE A 106 -1.56 8.89 -3.37
CA PHE A 106 -2.11 7.56 -3.15
C PHE A 106 -3.09 7.22 -4.26
N PHE A 107 -2.97 6.02 -4.80
CA PHE A 107 -3.88 5.49 -5.81
C PHE A 107 -4.44 4.15 -5.32
N THR A 108 -5.77 4.04 -5.26
CA THR A 108 -6.41 2.72 -5.11
C THR A 108 -6.45 2.01 -6.45
N ALA A 109 -6.18 0.72 -6.44
CA ALA A 109 -6.31 -0.16 -7.59
C ALA A 109 -7.42 -1.22 -7.39
N VAL A 110 -8.11 -1.20 -6.25
CA VAL A 110 -9.18 -2.14 -5.91
C VAL A 110 -10.25 -2.13 -6.99
N GLY A 111 -10.55 -3.31 -7.54
CA GLY A 111 -11.54 -3.48 -8.60
C GLY A 111 -11.01 -3.17 -10.01
N SER A 112 -9.70 -3.03 -10.19
CA SER A 112 -9.06 -2.73 -11.48
C SER A 112 -8.30 -3.89 -12.12
N PRO A 113 -7.96 -3.80 -13.42
CA PRO A 113 -7.07 -4.76 -14.05
C PRO A 113 -5.72 -4.87 -13.32
N LEU A 114 -5.26 -3.81 -12.64
CA LEU A 114 -4.02 -3.82 -11.87
C LEU A 114 -4.14 -4.73 -10.63
N ASP A 115 -5.26 -4.68 -9.94
CA ASP A 115 -5.63 -5.60 -8.86
C ASP A 115 -5.79 -7.03 -9.42
N TYR A 116 -6.68 -7.24 -10.38
CA TYR A 116 -7.01 -8.57 -10.89
C TYR A 116 -5.84 -9.32 -11.55
N LEU A 117 -5.00 -8.64 -12.35
CA LEU A 117 -3.93 -9.28 -13.13
C LEU A 117 -2.57 -9.24 -12.43
N HIS A 118 -2.31 -8.21 -11.63
CA HIS A 118 -0.98 -7.96 -11.06
C HIS A 118 -0.96 -8.06 -9.53
N HIS A 119 -2.12 -8.25 -8.88
CA HIS A 119 -2.28 -8.38 -7.42
C HIS A 119 -1.68 -7.17 -6.68
N ILE A 120 -2.06 -5.98 -7.13
CA ILE A 120 -1.71 -4.71 -6.51
C ILE A 120 -3.02 -4.03 -6.15
N ASP A 121 -3.27 -3.85 -4.86
CA ASP A 121 -4.51 -3.26 -4.35
C ASP A 121 -4.43 -1.75 -4.27
N ALA A 122 -3.22 -1.23 -4.07
CA ALA A 122 -2.94 0.20 -4.05
C ALA A 122 -1.48 0.50 -4.38
N PHE A 123 -1.17 1.77 -4.65
CA PHE A 123 0.21 2.22 -4.74
C PHE A 123 0.36 3.70 -4.39
N PHE A 124 1.57 4.06 -3.96
CA PHE A 124 2.00 5.45 -3.85
C PHE A 124 2.85 5.85 -5.04
N GLU A 125 2.69 7.08 -5.48
CA GLU A 125 3.69 7.80 -6.26
C GLU A 125 4.29 8.91 -5.43
N ILE A 126 5.62 8.90 -5.33
CA ILE A 126 6.39 9.90 -4.59
C ILE A 126 7.32 10.63 -5.56
N ASP A 127 7.24 11.96 -5.63
CA ASP A 127 8.03 12.80 -6.52
C ASP A 127 9.15 13.54 -5.76
N ASP A 128 10.40 13.24 -6.11
CA ASP A 128 11.57 13.94 -5.55
C ASP A 128 11.96 15.23 -6.28
N GLY A 129 11.27 15.56 -7.37
CA GLY A 129 11.50 16.72 -8.22
C GLY A 129 12.23 16.36 -9.51
N ASP A 130 12.99 15.25 -9.52
CA ASP A 130 13.67 14.74 -10.70
C ASP A 130 12.98 13.47 -11.22
N PHE A 131 12.45 12.65 -10.32
CA PHE A 131 11.81 11.39 -10.63
C PHE A 131 10.58 11.12 -9.76
N THR A 132 9.59 10.50 -10.38
CA THR A 132 8.47 9.84 -9.68
C THR A 132 8.81 8.38 -9.40
N TYR A 133 8.52 7.92 -8.18
CA TYR A 133 8.75 6.55 -7.72
C TYR A 133 7.43 5.90 -7.33
N THR A 134 7.10 4.80 -7.98
CA THR A 134 5.92 3.99 -7.66
C THR A 134 6.27 2.95 -6.60
N ILE A 135 5.47 2.86 -5.54
CA ILE A 135 5.59 1.89 -4.44
C ILE A 135 4.27 1.16 -4.28
N THR A 136 4.23 -0.13 -4.58
CA THR A 136 2.97 -0.89 -4.65
C THR A 136 2.67 -1.67 -3.38
N ILE A 137 1.38 -1.77 -3.05
CA ILE A 137 0.86 -2.36 -1.82
C ILE A 137 -0.12 -3.47 -2.21
N ASP A 138 0.00 -4.61 -1.52
CA ASP A 138 -0.97 -5.70 -1.50
C ASP A 138 -1.46 -5.87 -0.05
N LEU A 139 -2.76 -5.93 0.16
CA LEU A 139 -3.43 -6.08 1.43
C LEU A 139 -3.80 -7.54 1.66
N LYS A 140 -3.58 -8.01 2.88
CA LYS A 140 -4.07 -9.31 3.33
C LYS A 140 -4.68 -9.18 4.71
N THR A 141 -5.85 -9.79 4.88
CA THR A 141 -6.55 -9.83 6.17
C THR A 141 -6.10 -10.97 7.06
N HIS A 142 -5.31 -11.91 6.52
CA HIS A 142 -4.83 -13.08 7.22
C HIS A 142 -3.29 -13.09 7.20
N PRO A 143 -2.64 -13.49 8.31
CA PRO A 143 -1.20 -13.67 8.31
C PRO A 143 -0.85 -14.81 7.34
N VAL A 144 -0.24 -14.45 6.21
CA VAL A 144 0.34 -15.40 5.27
C VAL A 144 1.83 -15.52 5.55
N GLU A 145 2.40 -16.71 5.41
CA GLU A 145 3.85 -16.83 5.29
C GLU A 145 4.28 -15.96 4.12
N LYS A 146 5.26 -15.06 4.33
CA LYS A 146 5.75 -14.19 3.25
C LYS A 146 6.16 -15.10 2.09
N PRO A 147 5.54 -14.97 0.90
CA PRO A 147 5.94 -15.79 -0.24
C PRO A 147 7.41 -15.49 -0.55
N ALA A 148 8.14 -16.49 -1.04
CA ALA A 148 9.56 -16.37 -1.39
C ALA A 148 9.83 -15.24 -2.42
N THR A 149 8.79 -14.83 -3.16
CA THR A 149 8.80 -13.66 -4.03
C THR A 149 7.55 -12.84 -3.74
N LEU A 150 7.74 -11.60 -3.27
CA LEU A 150 6.66 -10.63 -3.18
C LEU A 150 6.43 -10.04 -4.57
N LYS A 151 5.17 -10.01 -5.01
CA LYS A 151 4.76 -9.35 -6.28
C LYS A 151 4.70 -7.82 -6.13
N THR A 152 4.63 -7.34 -4.89
CA THR A 152 4.52 -5.93 -4.51
C THR A 152 5.70 -5.49 -3.66
N ASP A 153 5.90 -4.17 -3.56
CA ASP A 153 6.92 -3.61 -2.68
C ASP A 153 6.55 -3.82 -1.19
N ILE A 154 5.24 -3.74 -0.87
CA ILE A 154 4.71 -3.85 0.50
C ILE A 154 3.57 -4.86 0.56
N LEU A 155 3.61 -5.67 1.62
CA LEU A 155 2.52 -6.55 2.03
C LEU A 155 1.92 -6.01 3.34
N LEU A 156 0.75 -5.37 3.24
CA LEU A 156 0.03 -4.82 4.37
C LEU A 156 -0.85 -5.90 5.00
N ILE A 157 -0.52 -6.31 6.23
CA ILE A 157 -1.37 -7.22 7.00
C ILE A 157 -2.34 -6.39 7.85
N TYR A 158 -3.62 -6.45 7.50
CA TYR A 158 -4.71 -5.81 8.24
C TYR A 158 -5.47 -6.84 9.09
N PRO A 159 -5.88 -6.54 10.33
CA PRO A 159 -6.63 -7.49 11.14
C PRO A 159 -7.99 -7.87 10.51
N THR A 160 -8.36 -9.15 10.58
CA THR A 160 -9.61 -9.65 9.96
C THR A 160 -10.85 -9.04 10.61
N GLU A 161 -10.77 -8.75 11.91
CA GLU A 161 -11.79 -8.09 12.72
C GLU A 161 -11.93 -6.60 12.45
N GLY A 162 -11.03 -6.02 11.64
CA GLY A 162 -10.93 -4.58 11.42
C GLY A 162 -10.12 -3.86 12.50
N LEU A 163 -9.92 -2.56 12.29
CA LEU A 163 -9.37 -1.65 13.29
C LEU A 163 -10.24 -0.39 13.30
N ASP A 164 -10.97 -0.15 14.39
CA ASP A 164 -11.70 1.10 14.54
C ASP A 164 -10.73 2.16 15.09
N PRO A 165 -10.41 3.23 14.35
CA PRO A 165 -9.46 4.25 14.80
C PRO A 165 -9.89 4.99 16.09
N ASN A 166 -11.16 4.90 16.50
CA ASN A 166 -11.66 5.47 17.74
C ASN A 166 -11.59 4.52 18.93
N ILE A 167 -11.60 3.19 18.70
CA ILE A 167 -11.55 2.16 19.74
C ILE A 167 -10.13 1.58 19.84
N ASP A 168 -9.56 1.20 18.71
CA ASP A 168 -8.25 0.53 18.54
C ASP A 168 -7.16 1.55 18.17
N LYS A 169 -7.22 2.74 18.78
CA LYS A 169 -6.39 3.90 18.39
C LYS A 169 -4.89 3.59 18.32
N GLU A 170 -4.34 2.92 19.33
CA GLU A 170 -2.91 2.61 19.40
C GLU A 170 -2.48 1.60 18.32
N ASP A 171 -3.29 0.57 18.09
CA ASP A 171 -3.04 -0.45 17.07
C ASP A 171 -3.13 0.16 15.67
N TYR A 172 -4.14 1.00 15.43
CA TYR A 172 -4.33 1.75 14.17
C TYR A 172 -3.16 2.70 13.89
N GLN A 173 -2.79 3.54 14.86
CA GLN A 173 -1.66 4.47 14.71
C GLN A 173 -0.33 3.74 14.51
N SER A 174 -0.13 2.61 15.20
CA SER A 174 1.07 1.78 15.03
C SER A 174 1.13 1.17 13.63
N LEU A 175 -0.01 0.72 13.10
CA LEU A 175 -0.11 0.19 11.74
C LEU A 175 0.24 1.28 10.71
N ILE A 176 -0.36 2.46 10.81
CA ILE A 176 -0.06 3.61 9.93
C ILE A 176 1.43 3.97 10.00
N ALA A 177 1.97 4.16 11.21
CA ALA A 177 3.35 4.59 11.40
C ALA A 177 4.37 3.57 10.87
N ARG A 178 4.09 2.27 11.04
CA ARG A 178 4.92 1.18 10.50
C ARG A 178 4.86 1.15 8.98
N THR A 179 3.66 1.14 8.40
CA THR A 179 3.50 1.08 6.94
C THR A 179 4.13 2.30 6.27
N ALA A 180 3.95 3.50 6.84
CA ALA A 180 4.60 4.71 6.35
C ALA A 180 6.13 4.60 6.38
N GLN A 181 6.69 4.04 7.46
CA GLN A 181 8.13 3.84 7.58
C GLN A 181 8.66 2.88 6.50
N GLU A 182 7.97 1.76 6.25
CA GLU A 182 8.34 0.82 5.19
C GLU A 182 8.31 1.48 3.80
N ILE A 183 7.28 2.29 3.51
CA ILE A 183 7.17 3.06 2.26
C ILE A 183 8.37 4.00 2.09
N ILE A 184 8.71 4.75 3.14
CA ILE A 184 9.80 5.73 3.11
C ILE A 184 11.15 5.04 2.90
N GLU A 185 11.38 3.89 3.54
CA GLU A 185 12.60 3.11 3.35
C GLU A 185 12.74 2.63 1.90
N ILE A 186 11.67 2.08 1.33
CA ILE A 186 11.66 1.64 -0.08
C ILE A 186 11.88 2.83 -1.03
N PHE A 187 11.26 3.98 -0.75
CA PHE A 187 11.46 5.21 -1.51
C PHE A 187 12.94 5.62 -1.52
N GLN A 188 13.56 5.73 -0.34
CA GLN A 188 14.96 6.11 -0.20
C GLN A 188 15.90 5.11 -0.90
N GLU A 189 15.62 3.81 -0.80
CA GLU A 189 16.37 2.79 -1.55
C GLU A 189 16.29 2.99 -3.07
N LYS A 190 15.08 3.28 -3.59
CA LYS A 190 14.88 3.51 -5.02
C LYS A 190 15.60 4.79 -5.48
N GLN A 191 15.64 5.84 -4.66
CA GLN A 191 16.41 7.07 -4.94
C GLN A 191 17.91 6.80 -5.06
N VAL A 192 18.48 6.04 -4.12
CA VAL A 192 19.90 5.68 -4.13
C VAL A 192 20.25 4.87 -5.39
N ARG A 193 19.41 3.89 -5.76
CA ARG A 193 19.61 3.08 -6.96
C ARG A 193 19.65 3.95 -8.22
N LYS A 194 18.69 4.85 -8.41
CA LYS A 194 18.67 5.76 -9.59
C LYS A 194 19.86 6.71 -9.62
N SER A 195 20.22 7.29 -8.48
CA SER A 195 21.40 8.18 -8.35
C SER A 195 22.71 7.45 -8.67
N GLY A 196 22.82 6.17 -8.30
CA GLY A 196 23.97 5.31 -8.61
C GLY A 196 24.12 5.01 -10.10
N TYR A 197 23.01 4.86 -10.84
CA TYR A 197 23.04 4.71 -12.30
C TYR A 197 23.46 6.00 -13.01
N SER A 198 23.00 7.18 -12.53
CA SER A 198 23.38 8.46 -13.13
C SER A 198 24.87 8.79 -13.01
N LYS A 199 25.59 8.26 -12.00
CA LYS A 199 27.03 8.46 -11.82
C LYS A 199 27.90 7.57 -12.71
N LYS A 200 27.38 6.42 -13.18
CA LYS A 200 28.12 5.49 -14.07
C LYS A 200 27.99 5.83 -15.56
N ALA A 201 27.07 6.72 -15.92
CA ALA A 201 26.82 7.13 -17.30
C ALA A 201 27.59 8.40 -17.71
N ARG A 202 28.62 8.80 -16.96
CA ARG A 202 29.51 9.93 -17.26
C ARG A 202 30.94 9.48 -17.43
#